data_AF-L0E9Z2-F1
#
_entry.id   AF-L0E9Z2-F1
#
_cell.length_a   1.000
_cell.length_b   1.000
_cell.length_c   1.000
_cell.angle_alpha   90.00
_cell.angle_beta   90.00
_cell.angle_gamma   90.00
#
_symmetry.space_group_name_H-M   'P 1'
#
loop_
_entity.id
_entity.type
_entity.pdbx_description
1 polymer ?
#
loop_
_entity_poly.entity_id
_entity_poly.type
_entity_poly.pdbx_seq_one_letter_code
_entity_poly.pdbx_strand_id
1 'polypeptide(L)' 'MAHQCYYCEKPADSVHTFTVYDENGVEERQEVLCSECYAEWLESLKG' A
#
# COMPACT_ATOMS: atom_id res chain seq x y z
N MET A 1 9.12 -11.18 -10.71
CA MET A 1 9.43 -10.95 -9.28
C MET A 1 8.09 -10.67 -8.63
N ALA A 2 7.64 -11.52 -7.71
CA ALA A 2 6.42 -11.27 -6.96
C ALA A 2 6.75 -10.31 -5.81
N HIS A 3 6.04 -9.19 -5.73
CA HIS A 3 6.13 -8.27 -4.59
C HIS A 3 5.16 -8.73 -3.50
N GLN A 4 5.51 -8.51 -2.23
CA GLN A 4 4.62 -8.86 -1.13
C GLN A 4 3.76 -7.65 -0.75
N CYS A 5 2.44 -7.83 -0.73
CA CYS A 5 1.52 -6.78 -0.29
C CYS A 5 1.76 -6.45 1.18
N TYR A 6 1.94 -5.17 1.50
CA TYR A 6 2.13 -4.69 2.88
C TYR A 6 0.94 -5.01 3.79
N TYR A 7 -0.28 -5.00 3.27
CA TYR A 7 -1.49 -5.19 4.08
C TYR A 7 -1.87 -6.66 4.29
N CYS A 8 -1.94 -7.44 3.22
CA CYS A 8 -2.42 -8.83 3.28
C CYS A 8 -1.31 -9.88 3.21
N GLU A 9 -0.05 -9.45 3.10
CA GLU A 9 1.16 -10.28 3.04
C GLU A 9 1.18 -11.32 1.91
N LYS A 10 0.24 -11.24 0.97
CA LYS A 10 0.17 -12.13 -0.19
C LYS A 10 1.18 -11.68 -1.27
N PRO A 11 1.81 -12.63 -1.98
CA PRO A 11 2.57 -12.32 -3.17
C PRO A 11 1.63 -11.81 -4.27
N ALA A 12 2.04 -10.74 -4.95
CA ALA A 12 1.33 -10.13 -6.06
C ALA A 12 2.30 -9.77 -7.18
N ASP A 13 1.92 -10.09 -8.42
CA ASP A 13 2.65 -9.70 -9.62
C ASP A 13 2.42 -8.23 -10.00
N SER A 14 1.28 -7.66 -9.58
CA SER A 14 0.92 -6.26 -9.79
C SER A 14 0.74 -5.57 -8.44
N VAL A 15 1.50 -4.50 -8.22
CA VAL A 15 1.47 -3.72 -6.98
C VAL A 15 1.44 -2.22 -7.23
N HIS A 16 0.87 -1.49 -6.28
CA HIS A 16 0.84 -0.04 -6.23
C HIS A 16 1.67 0.44 -5.05
N THR A 17 2.59 1.37 -5.29
CA THR A 17 3.41 1.99 -4.25
C THR A 17 2.62 3.07 -3.52
N PHE A 18 2.83 3.18 -2.22
CA PHE A 18 2.32 4.28 -1.41
C PHE A 18 3.34 4.69 -0.36
N THR A 19 3.28 5.94 0.07
CA THR A 19 4.15 6.47 1.12
C THR A 19 3.47 6.36 2.47
N VAL A 20 4.16 5.76 3.44
CA VAL A 20 3.78 5.79 4.85
C VAL A 20 4.49 6.97 5.49
N TYR A 21 3.69 7.84 6.10
CA TYR A 21 4.17 8.99 6.87
C TYR A 21 4.02 8.69 8.36
N ASP A 22 4.97 9.15 9.16
CA ASP A 22 4.91 9.05 10.62
C ASP A 22 3.89 10.03 11.22
N GLU A 23 3.68 9.96 12.53
CA GLU A 23 2.83 10.89 13.29
C GLU A 23 3.26 12.36 13.16
N ASN A 24 4.53 12.64 12.88
CA ASN A 24 5.07 13.97 12.61
C ASN A 24 5.01 14.36 11.12
N GLY A 25 4.43 13.53 10.26
CA GLY A 25 4.29 13.78 8.83
C GLY A 25 5.60 13.68 8.05
N VAL A 26 6.66 13.12 8.65
CA VAL A 26 7.90 12.84 7.95
C VAL A 26 7.73 11.55 7.16
N GLU A 27 8.11 11.57 5.89
CA GLU A 27 8.13 10.37 5.04
C GLU A 27 9.02 9.30 5.70
N GLU A 28 8.40 8.20 6.13
CA GLU A 28 9.11 7.13 6.85
C GLU A 28 9.54 6.01 5.92
N ARG A 29 8.68 5.62 4.97
CA ARG A 29 8.96 4.50 4.05
C ARG A 29 7.98 4.44 2.89
N GLN A 30 8.49 3.96 1.75
CA GLN A 30 7.67 3.61 0.59
C GLN A 30 7.34 2.11 0.65
N GLU A 31 6.05 1.80 0.72
CA GLU A 31 5.53 0.43 0.80
C GLU A 31 4.67 0.12 -0.43
N VAL A 32 4.21 -1.13 -0.56
CA VAL A 32 3.41 -1.58 -1.72
C VAL A 32 2.15 -2.32 -1.32
N LEU A 33 1.06 -2.13 -2.07
CA LEU A 33 -0.19 -2.88 -1.94
C LEU A 33 -0.50 -3.66 -3.21
N CYS A 34 -1.13 -4.82 -3.10
CA CYS A 34 -1.74 -5.47 -4.26
C CYS A 34 -2.94 -4.64 -4.76
N SER A 35 -3.36 -4.88 -6.00
CA SER A 35 -4.47 -4.14 -6.62
C SER A 35 -5.78 -4.20 -5.82
N GLU A 36 -6.08 -5.32 -5.15
CA GLU A 36 -7.27 -5.44 -4.30
C GLU A 36 -7.21 -4.51 -3.09
N CYS A 37 -6.15 -4.63 -2.28
CA CYS A 37 -5.99 -3.80 -1.07
C CYS A 37 -5.81 -2.31 -1.41
N TYR A 38 -5.18 -2.00 -2.54
CA TYR A 38 -5.08 -0.62 -3.01
C TYR A 38 -6.44 -0.05 -3.40
N ALA A 39 -7.30 -0.84 -4.07
CA ALA A 39 -8.66 -0.41 -4.41
C ALA A 39 -9.51 -0.15 -3.15
N GLU A 40 -9.48 -1.06 -2.16
CA GLU A 40 -10.17 -0.85 -0.88
C GLU A 40 -9.67 0.40 -0.15
N TRP A 41 -8.35 0.62 -0.15
CA TRP A 41 -7.77 1.82 0.43
C TRP A 41 -8.23 3.10 -0.26
N LEU A 42 -8.29 3.11 -1.60
CA LEU A 42 -8.83 4.25 -2.36
C LEU A 42 -10.30 4.52 -2.04
N GLU A 43 -11.12 3.49 -1.87
CA GLU A 43 -12.51 3.66 -1.45
C GLU A 43 -12.60 4.26 -0.03
N SER A 44 -11.71 3.84 0.89
CA SER A 44 -11.63 4.44 2.24
C SER A 44 -11.23 5.91 2.23
N LEU A 45 -10.53 6.39 1.19
CA LEU A 45 -10.15 7.81 1.05
C LEU A 45 -11.26 8.67 0.43
N LYS A 46 -12.28 8.06 -0.17
CA LYS A 46 -13.36 8.80 -0.85
C LYS A 46 -14.37 9.47 0.08
N GLY A 47 -14.38 9.11 1.37
CA GLY A 47 -15.27 9.73 2.37
C GLY A 47 -16.69 9.19 2.35
#